data_AF-A0A5Q0LBS5-F1
#
_entry.id   AF-A0A5Q0LBS5-F1
#
_cell.length_a   1.000
_cell.length_b   1.000
_cell.length_c   1.000
_cell.angle_alpha   90.00
_cell.angle_beta   90.00
_cell.angle_gamma   90.00
#
_symmetry.space_group_name_H-M   'P 1'
#
loop_
_entity.id
_entity.type
_entity.pdbx_description
1 polymer ?
#
loop_
_entity_poly.entity_id
_entity_poly.type
_entity_poly.pdbx_seq_one_letter_code
_entity_poly.pdbx_strand_id
1 'polypeptide(L)' 'MARHFSGCRLRAARRAAGLTAEQVASAVGRTPWTVWKWECGAAAPGIHTADLLADVVGVALPDLLADDRQAVSA' A
#
# COMPACT_ATOMS: atom_id res chain seq x y z
N MET A 1 16.04 8.38 -9.65
CA MET A 1 15.18 8.74 -8.49
C MET A 1 14.66 7.44 -7.91
N ALA A 2 14.73 7.26 -6.61
CA ALA A 2 14.17 6.08 -5.97
C ALA A 2 12.68 6.30 -5.70
N ARG A 3 11.91 5.22 -5.85
CA ARG A 3 10.48 5.14 -5.55
C ARG A 3 10.33 4.27 -4.32
N HIS A 4 9.45 4.66 -3.40
CA HIS A 4 9.11 3.87 -2.23
C HIS A 4 7.63 3.54 -2.18
N PHE A 5 7.28 2.49 -1.45
CA PHE A 5 5.89 2.10 -1.25
C PHE A 5 5.17 3.11 -0.36
N SER A 6 4.04 3.65 -0.82
CA SER A 6 3.26 4.63 -0.07
C SER A 6 2.05 3.98 0.61
N GLY A 7 2.13 3.87 1.93
CA GLY A 7 1.04 3.41 2.76
C GLY A 7 -0.25 4.21 2.61
N CYS A 8 -0.13 5.53 2.48
CA CYS A 8 -1.27 6.43 2.29
C CYS A 8 -2.01 6.12 0.98
N ARG A 9 -1.29 5.83 -0.10
CA ARG A 9 -1.90 5.46 -1.38
C ARG A 9 -2.56 4.09 -1.34
N LEU A 10 -1.95 3.11 -0.67
CA LEU A 10 -2.59 1.82 -0.41
C LEU A 10 -3.93 1.99 0.32
N ARG A 11 -3.95 2.79 1.39
CA ARG A 11 -5.17 3.04 2.17
C ARG A 11 -6.26 3.72 1.34
N ALA A 12 -5.89 4.67 0.49
CA ALA A 12 -6.81 5.35 -0.41
C ALA A 12 -7.39 4.39 -1.45
N ALA A 13 -6.54 3.60 -2.11
CA ALA A 13 -6.96 2.62 -3.10
C ALA A 13 -7.88 1.55 -2.49
N ARG A 14 -7.52 1.01 -1.32
CA ARG A 14 -8.34 0.05 -0.58
C ARG A 14 -9.74 0.60 -0.29
N ARG A 15 -9.83 1.86 0.17
CA ARG A 15 -11.12 2.52 0.45
C ARG A 15 -11.92 2.76 -0.83
N ALA A 16 -11.27 3.15 -1.92
CA ALA A 16 -11.92 3.34 -3.22
C ALA A 16 -12.49 2.01 -3.76
N ALA A 17 -11.80 0.90 -3.52
CA ALA A 17 -12.26 -0.45 -3.84
C ALA A 17 -13.34 -0.98 -2.86
N GLY A 18 -13.69 -0.24 -1.80
CA GLY A 18 -14.68 -0.67 -0.81
C GLY A 18 -14.20 -1.81 0.11
N LEU A 19 -12.89 -2.04 0.18
CA LEU A 19 -12.29 -3.17 0.92
C LEU A 19 -11.93 -2.79 2.37
N THR A 20 -12.11 -3.73 3.29
CA THR A 20 -11.59 -3.62 4.66
C THR A 20 -10.12 -4.04 4.73
N ALA A 21 -9.43 -3.67 5.82
CA ALA A 21 -8.04 -4.10 6.02
C ALA A 21 -7.95 -5.62 6.17
N GLU A 22 -8.96 -6.25 6.77
CA GLU A 22 -9.10 -7.70 6.88
C GLU A 22 -9.22 -8.39 5.53
N GLN A 23 -10.03 -7.85 4.62
CA GLN A 23 -10.20 -8.42 3.28
C GLN A 23 -8.89 -8.35 2.48
N VAL A 24 -8.20 -7.20 2.50
CA VAL A 24 -6.90 -7.06 1.83
C VAL A 24 -5.87 -7.98 2.45
N ALA A 25 -5.79 -8.03 3.79
CA ALA A 25 -4.85 -8.88 4.51
C ALA A 25 -5.05 -10.36 4.17
N SER A 26 -6.31 -10.83 4.17
CA SER A 26 -6.65 -12.21 3.81
C SER A 26 -6.25 -12.53 2.37
N ALA A 27 -6.42 -11.60 1.43
CA ALA A 27 -6.08 -11.82 0.03
C ALA A 27 -4.55 -11.98 -0.19
N VAL A 28 -3.73 -11.32 0.62
CA VAL A 28 -2.26 -11.40 0.53
C VAL A 28 -1.62 -12.32 1.58
N GLY A 29 -2.43 -13.11 2.31
CA GLY A 29 -1.94 -14.04 3.34
C GLY A 29 -1.24 -13.37 4.52
N ARG A 30 -1.72 -12.19 4.94
CA ARG A 30 -1.19 -11.41 6.06
C ARG A 30 -2.26 -11.09 7.09
N THR A 31 -1.84 -10.43 8.15
CA THR A 31 -2.76 -9.96 9.20
C THR A 31 -3.22 -8.53 8.93
N PRO A 32 -4.41 -8.12 9.40
CA PRO A 32 -4.88 -6.74 9.30
C PRO A 32 -3.90 -5.74 9.96
N TRP A 33 -3.23 -6.18 11.03
CA TRP A 33 -2.17 -5.40 11.69
C TRP A 33 -0.97 -5.13 10.78
N THR A 34 -0.58 -6.11 9.96
CA THR A 34 0.47 -5.92 8.94
C THR A 34 0.04 -4.89 7.90
N VAL A 35 -1.21 -4.93 7.44
CA VAL A 35 -1.75 -3.92 6.51
C VAL A 35 -1.74 -2.54 7.14
N TRP A 36 -2.18 -2.40 8.40
CA TRP A 36 -2.12 -1.14 9.13
C TRP A 36 -0.69 -0.58 9.23
N LYS A 37 0.31 -1.44 9.52
CA LYS A 37 1.72 -1.03 9.53
C LYS A 37 2.18 -0.48 8.18
N TRP A 38 1.75 -1.08 7.08
CA TRP A 38 2.06 -0.56 5.75
C TRP A 38 1.34 0.76 5.49
N GLU A 39 0.04 0.85 5.81
CA GLU A 39 -0.76 2.06 5.59
C GLU A 39 -0.23 3.28 6.35
N CYS A 40 0.30 3.07 7.57
CA CYS A 40 0.91 4.12 8.37
C CYS A 40 2.39 4.36 8.07
N GLY A 41 3.00 3.63 7.13
CA GLY A 41 4.42 3.77 6.78
C GLY A 41 5.39 3.22 7.84
N ALA A 42 4.90 2.50 8.85
CA ALA A 42 5.72 1.88 9.89
C ALA A 42 6.51 0.66 9.37
N ALA A 43 6.10 0.10 8.23
CA ALA A 43 6.83 -0.92 7.48
C ALA A 43 6.52 -0.79 5.99
N ALA A 44 7.36 -1.39 5.14
CA ALA A 44 7.07 -1.55 3.72
C ALA A 44 6.86 -3.04 3.38
N PRO A 45 5.92 -3.38 2.48
CA PRO A 45 5.85 -4.72 1.92
C PRO A 45 7.07 -4.99 1.03
N GLY A 46 7.45 -6.25 0.90
CA GLY A 46 8.38 -6.67 -0.17
C GLY A 46 7.73 -6.52 -1.55
N ILE A 47 8.54 -6.48 -2.61
CA ILE A 47 8.07 -6.18 -3.98
C ILE A 47 6.94 -7.10 -4.46
N HIS A 48 7.05 -8.41 -4.22
CA HIS A 48 5.99 -9.37 -4.59
C HIS A 48 4.68 -9.11 -3.86
N THR A 49 4.75 -8.76 -2.58
CA THR A 49 3.57 -8.42 -1.79
C THR A 49 2.96 -7.09 -2.25
N ALA A 50 3.80 -6.12 -2.63
CA ALA A 50 3.34 -4.85 -3.16
C ALA A 50 2.57 -5.02 -4.48
N ASP A 51 3.06 -5.90 -5.35
CA ASP A 51 2.41 -6.27 -6.61
C ASP A 51 1.04 -6.90 -6.37
N LEU A 52 0.97 -7.91 -5.48
CA LEU A 52 -0.30 -8.51 -5.06
C LEU A 52 -1.27 -7.52 -4.44
N LEU A 53 -0.78 -6.56 -3.66
CA LEU A 53 -1.63 -5.51 -3.08
C LEU A 53 -2.24 -4.64 -4.17
N ALA A 54 -1.49 -4.32 -5.23
CA ALA A 54 -1.97 -3.56 -6.37
C ALA A 54 -3.11 -4.30 -7.10
N ASP A 55 -2.92 -5.60 -7.35
CA ASP A 55 -3.95 -6.45 -7.93
C ASP A 55 -5.22 -6.50 -7.07
N VAL A 56 -5.07 -6.69 -5.76
CA VAL A 56 -6.20 -6.79 -4.81
C VAL A 56 -7.01 -5.50 -4.72
N VAL A 57 -6.35 -4.35 -4.72
CA VAL A 57 -7.03 -3.05 -4.66
C VAL A 57 -7.40 -2.50 -6.04
N GLY A 58 -7.07 -3.22 -7.12
CA GLY A 58 -7.49 -2.92 -8.49
C GLY A 58 -6.76 -1.74 -9.13
N VAL A 59 -5.49 -1.51 -8.78
CA VAL A 59 -4.66 -0.43 -9.35
C VAL A 59 -3.33 -0.97 -9.86
N ALA A 60 -2.56 -0.19 -10.61
CA ALA A 60 -1.22 -0.61 -11.02
C ALA A 60 -0.22 -0.38 -9.87
N LEU A 61 0.80 -1.22 -9.75
CA LEU A 61 1.86 -1.04 -8.74
C LEU A 61 2.45 0.39 -8.69
N PRO A 62 2.73 1.07 -9.83
CA PRO A 62 3.20 2.45 -9.81
C PRO A 62 2.27 3.44 -9.10
N ASP A 63 0.96 3.18 -9.08
CA ASP A 63 0.00 4.02 -8.38
C ASP A 63 0.19 3.95 -6.85
N LEU A 64 0.71 2.84 -6.33
CA LEU A 64 1.05 2.65 -4.92
C LEU A 64 2.44 3.20 -4.53
N LEU A 65 3.24 3.66 -5.50
CA LEU A 65 4.60 4.17 -5.25
C LEU A 65 4.63 5.69 -5.18
N ALA A 66 5.33 6.25 -4.20
CA ALA A 66 5.66 7.67 -4.16
C ALA A 66 7.12 7.89 -4.57
N ASP A 67 7.38 9.00 -5.25
CA ASP A 67 8.75 9.47 -5.46
C ASP A 67 9.26 10.12 -4.17
N ASP A 68 10.54 9.93 -3.83
CA ASP A 68 11.18 10.46 -2.62
C ASP A 68 11.20 12.01 -2.53
N ARG A 69 10.64 12.72 -3.52
CA ARG A 69 10.64 14.19 -3.60
C ARG A 69 9.59 14.90 -2.74
N GLN A 70 8.71 14.19 -2.03
CA GLN A 70 7.66 14.82 -1.22
C GLN A 70 7.92 14.67 0.28
N ALA A 71 8.97 15.34 0.76
CA ALA A 71 9.11 15.75 2.15
C ALA A 71 9.83 17.11 2.26
N VAL A 72 9.60 18.03 1.32
CA VAL A 72 9.93 19.46 1.50
C VAL A 72 8.81 20.32 0.90
N SER A 73 7.86 20.69 1.75
CA SER A 73 6.95 21.85 1.63
C SER A 73 6.02 21.77 2.85
N ALA A 74 5.97 22.70 3.80
CA ALA A 74 6.47 24.06 3.91
C ALA A 74 6.77 24.37 5.39
#